data_AF-A0A954IQ68-F1
#
_entry.id   AF-A0A954IQ68-F1
#
_cell.length_a   1.000
_cell.length_b   1.000
_cell.length_c   1.000
_cell.angle_alpha   90.00
_cell.angle_beta   90.00
_cell.angle_gamma   90.00
#
_symmetry.space_group_name_H-M   'P 1'
#
loop_
_entity.id
_entity.type
_entity.pdbx_description
1 polymer ?
#
loop_
_entity_poly.entity_id
_entity_poly.type
_entity_poly.pdbx_seq_one_letter_code
_entity_poly.pdbx_strand_id
1 'polypeptide(L)'
;MTLFTPPKYPNADSSRSENRKSKNAIVVRGLNYLIIGGFLLGLALPFLGLFQGDVSEEIEKNEGRPAAAFPQLEIKTSSIIPRPETRSVKEFPKQFEKWLNDRIGFRKQLIQVYQVARHYGWTCNSLSKSPAGHKAAVGVIGHMNQGGTVASGQDRVLIGREGWLFYQTDSVIDDYRGTDLFTENELAQWKKVITERRDWLAKRGIRYLFVVAPNKHSIYPEYMPRSVNRVSTESRLSQLADYMARESDVRFISLLEPMLAAKSQQRLYHKTDTHWNACGAFVGAQQILKPLKEWFPDVYVPTLNDYQVVVHDCDTESVRNVAPWIKMDLAVMQGSPIPHREEVIDLVPNRPELQVSVQFQGEPQ
;
A
#
# COMPACT_ATOMS: atom_id res chain seq x y z
N MET A 1 -66.00 54.91 9.97
CA MET A 1 -66.22 53.65 9.23
C MET A 1 -65.71 53.88 7.82
N THR A 2 -64.44 53.59 7.58
CA THR A 2 -63.74 53.96 6.33
C THR A 2 -63.28 52.67 5.67
N LEU A 3 -63.99 52.28 4.61
CA LEU A 3 -63.76 51.08 3.83
C LEU A 3 -62.53 51.30 2.93
N PHE A 4 -61.45 50.57 3.20
CA PHE A 4 -60.30 50.43 2.32
C PHE A 4 -60.64 49.43 1.20
N THR A 5 -60.72 49.88 -0.04
CA THR A 5 -60.70 49.01 -1.22
C THR A 5 -59.25 48.72 -1.62
N PRO A 6 -58.85 47.45 -1.86
CA PRO A 6 -57.50 47.14 -2.30
C PRO A 6 -57.32 47.47 -3.80
N PRO A 7 -56.09 47.78 -4.24
CA PRO A 7 -55.82 48.08 -5.64
C PRO A 7 -55.88 46.80 -6.49
N LYS A 8 -56.44 46.91 -7.69
CA LYS A 8 -56.37 45.86 -8.72
C LYS A 8 -54.93 45.75 -9.23
N TYR A 9 -54.30 44.60 -9.03
CA TYR A 9 -53.04 44.26 -9.69
C TYR A 9 -53.27 44.01 -11.20
N PRO A 10 -52.37 44.46 -12.09
CA PRO A 10 -52.42 44.08 -13.49
C PRO A 10 -52.05 42.59 -13.63
N ASN A 11 -52.78 41.87 -14.47
CA ASN A 11 -52.49 40.47 -14.81
C ASN A 11 -51.02 40.34 -15.23
N ALA A 12 -50.22 39.64 -14.43
CA ALA A 12 -48.87 39.26 -14.79
C ALA A 12 -48.93 38.35 -16.02
N ASP A 13 -48.26 38.78 -17.08
CA ASP A 13 -48.17 38.15 -18.39
C ASP A 13 -47.62 36.70 -18.27
N SER A 14 -48.53 35.73 -18.16
CA SER A 14 -48.23 34.30 -18.01
C SER A 14 -47.40 33.77 -19.19
N SER A 15 -47.54 34.38 -20.37
CA SER A 15 -46.86 33.99 -21.61
C SER A 15 -45.34 34.18 -21.53
N ARG A 16 -44.85 35.23 -20.87
CA ARG A 16 -43.41 35.52 -20.71
C ARG A 16 -42.73 34.54 -19.74
N SER A 17 -43.44 34.08 -18.72
CA SER A 17 -42.90 33.14 -17.73
C SER A 17 -42.80 31.71 -18.29
N GLU A 18 -43.78 31.28 -19.08
CA GLU A 18 -43.80 29.98 -19.75
C GLU A 18 -42.73 29.90 -20.83
N ASN A 19 -42.54 30.97 -21.60
CA ASN A 19 -41.54 31.02 -22.66
C ASN A 19 -40.10 30.99 -22.10
N ARG A 20 -39.86 31.56 -20.91
CA ARG A 20 -38.56 31.51 -20.21
C ARG A 20 -38.29 30.13 -19.59
N LYS A 21 -39.32 29.48 -19.02
CA LYS A 21 -39.23 28.08 -18.54
C LYS A 21 -38.99 27.09 -19.69
N SER A 22 -39.65 27.29 -20.82
CA SER A 22 -39.49 26.49 -22.05
C SER A 22 -38.07 26.60 -22.63
N LYS A 23 -37.54 27.83 -22.77
CA LYS A 23 -36.17 28.05 -23.24
C LYS A 23 -35.12 27.42 -22.31
N ASN A 24 -35.28 27.55 -20.99
CA ASN A 24 -34.37 26.92 -20.02
C ASN A 24 -34.46 25.38 -20.08
N ALA A 25 -35.65 24.80 -20.29
CA ALA A 25 -35.82 23.36 -20.44
C ALA A 25 -35.14 22.82 -21.72
N ILE A 26 -35.17 23.59 -22.81
CA ILE A 26 -34.47 23.23 -24.07
C ILE A 26 -32.95 23.29 -23.88
N VAL A 27 -32.43 24.33 -23.23
CA VAL A 27 -30.99 24.47 -22.94
C VAL A 27 -30.49 23.35 -22.02
N VAL A 28 -31.24 23.02 -20.97
CA VAL A 28 -30.89 21.92 -20.05
C VAL A 28 -30.95 20.57 -20.76
N ARG A 29 -31.94 20.33 -21.64
CA ARG A 29 -32.00 19.11 -22.46
C ARG A 29 -30.81 19.02 -23.42
N GLY A 30 -30.44 20.11 -24.07
CA GLY A 30 -29.25 20.18 -24.93
C GLY A 30 -27.97 19.86 -24.17
N LEU A 31 -27.80 20.42 -22.98
CA LEU A 31 -26.67 20.12 -22.10
C LEU A 31 -26.66 18.65 -21.66
N ASN A 32 -27.82 18.09 -21.33
CA ASN A 32 -27.93 16.67 -20.97
C ASN A 32 -27.54 15.75 -22.14
N TYR A 33 -27.96 16.06 -23.38
CA TYR A 33 -27.55 15.30 -24.55
C TYR A 33 -26.06 15.42 -24.83
N LEU A 34 -25.44 16.59 -24.58
CA LEU A 34 -23.99 16.75 -24.67
C LEU A 34 -23.24 15.95 -23.61
N ILE A 35 -23.73 15.93 -22.36
CA ILE A 35 -23.14 15.14 -21.27
C ILE A 35 -23.27 13.65 -21.57
N ILE A 36 -24.46 13.19 -21.97
CA ILE A 36 -24.72 11.79 -22.33
C ILE A 36 -23.86 11.40 -23.54
N GLY A 37 -23.83 12.24 -24.58
CA GLY A 37 -23.01 12.02 -25.76
C GLY A 37 -21.53 11.93 -25.42
N GLY A 38 -21.02 12.85 -24.59
CA GLY A 38 -19.65 12.84 -24.09
C GLY A 38 -19.32 11.61 -23.24
N PHE A 39 -20.25 11.17 -22.39
CA PHE A 39 -20.11 9.96 -21.58
C PHE A 39 -20.07 8.70 -22.44
N LEU A 40 -20.96 8.58 -23.43
CA LEU A 40 -20.97 7.46 -24.37
C LEU A 40 -19.73 7.44 -25.25
N LEU A 41 -19.24 8.61 -25.70
CA LEU A 41 -17.96 8.74 -26.39
C LEU A 41 -16.79 8.31 -25.51
N GLY A 42 -16.76 8.73 -24.25
CA GLY A 42 -15.75 8.33 -23.27
C GLY A 42 -15.75 6.82 -23.01
N LEU A 43 -16.92 6.18 -22.98
CA LEU A 43 -17.04 4.72 -22.89
C LEU A 43 -16.61 3.99 -24.17
N ALA A 44 -16.83 4.58 -25.34
CA ALA A 44 -16.46 3.98 -26.62
C ALA A 44 -14.98 4.16 -26.98
N LEU A 45 -14.33 5.21 -26.48
CA LEU A 45 -12.94 5.58 -26.79
C LEU A 45 -11.92 4.43 -26.55
N PRO A 46 -11.96 3.69 -25.43
CA PRO A 46 -11.05 2.58 -25.19
C PRO A 46 -11.27 1.40 -26.15
N PHE A 47 -12.46 1.30 -26.77
CA PHE A 47 -12.79 0.25 -27.74
C PHE A 47 -12.41 0.61 -29.17
N LEU A 48 -12.12 1.89 -29.47
CA LEU A 48 -11.60 2.29 -30.79
C LEU A 48 -10.23 1.66 -31.09
N GLY A 49 -9.44 1.38 -30.06
CA GLY A 49 -8.15 0.69 -30.19
C GLY A 49 -8.25 -0.80 -30.52
N LEU A 50 -9.44 -1.42 -30.44
CA LEU A 50 -9.64 -2.80 -30.93
C LEU A 50 -9.41 -2.92 -32.44
N PHE A 51 -9.48 -1.81 -33.16
CA PHE A 51 -9.24 -1.72 -34.61
C PHE A 51 -7.83 -1.25 -34.96
N GLN A 52 -6.99 -0.89 -33.98
CA GLN A 52 -5.58 -0.55 -34.19
C GLN A 52 -4.72 -1.80 -34.02
N GLY A 53 -3.78 -1.98 -34.95
CA GLY A 53 -2.98 -3.18 -35.12
C GLY A 53 -2.05 -3.55 -33.96
N ASP A 54 -1.51 -4.76 -34.09
CA ASP A 54 -0.78 -5.62 -33.17
C ASP A 54 -0.16 -5.00 -31.89
N VAL A 55 -0.82 -5.26 -30.75
CA VAL A 55 -0.37 -4.90 -29.39
C VAL A 55 0.61 -5.93 -28.80
N SER A 56 0.89 -7.03 -29.53
CA SER A 56 1.68 -8.16 -29.04
C SER A 56 3.12 -7.79 -28.70
N GLU A 57 3.78 -6.98 -29.54
CA GLU A 57 5.17 -6.58 -29.36
C GLU A 57 5.35 -5.67 -28.13
N GLU A 58 4.36 -4.84 -27.80
CA GLU A 58 4.41 -3.91 -26.67
C GLU A 58 4.14 -4.62 -25.33
N ILE A 59 3.27 -5.65 -25.33
CA ILE A 59 3.01 -6.49 -24.15
C ILE A 59 4.22 -7.40 -23.87
N GLU A 60 4.83 -7.96 -24.91
CA GLU A 60 6.01 -8.82 -24.76
C GLU A 60 7.20 -8.03 -24.20
N LYS A 61 7.43 -6.80 -24.68
CA LYS A 61 8.51 -5.92 -24.18
C LYS A 61 8.28 -5.40 -22.76
N ASN A 62 7.04 -5.05 -22.39
CA ASN A 62 6.76 -4.41 -21.10
C ASN A 62 6.37 -5.40 -19.98
N GLU A 63 5.74 -6.53 -20.33
CA GLU A 63 5.21 -7.50 -19.36
C GLU A 63 5.89 -8.88 -19.45
N GLY A 64 6.80 -9.09 -20.41
CA GLY A 64 7.57 -10.34 -20.54
C GLY A 64 6.70 -11.56 -20.84
N ARG A 65 5.51 -11.36 -21.40
CA ARG A 65 4.54 -12.42 -21.72
C ARG A 65 3.92 -12.20 -23.10
N PRO A 66 3.49 -13.27 -23.80
CA PRO A 66 2.72 -13.12 -25.02
C PRO A 66 1.34 -12.51 -24.75
N ALA A 67 0.80 -11.79 -25.74
CA ALA A 67 -0.57 -11.30 -25.71
C ALA A 67 -1.56 -12.48 -25.67
N ALA A 68 -2.63 -12.33 -24.90
CA ALA A 68 -3.67 -13.34 -24.81
C ALA A 68 -4.36 -13.53 -26.18
N ALA A 69 -4.55 -14.79 -26.57
CA ALA A 69 -5.31 -15.16 -27.76
C ALA A 69 -6.82 -14.98 -27.51
N PHE A 70 -7.59 -14.77 -28.59
CA PHE A 70 -9.04 -14.74 -28.48
C PHE A 70 -9.55 -16.10 -28.01
N PRO A 71 -10.38 -16.18 -26.95
CA PRO A 71 -10.84 -17.45 -26.41
C PRO A 71 -11.71 -18.20 -27.43
N GLN A 72 -11.47 -19.50 -27.56
CA GLN A 72 -12.28 -20.37 -28.38
C GLN A 72 -13.28 -21.13 -27.51
N LEU A 73 -14.52 -21.24 -27.98
CA LEU A 73 -15.52 -22.13 -27.39
C LEU A 73 -15.34 -23.52 -27.99
N GLU A 74 -14.89 -24.47 -27.18
CA GLU A 74 -14.86 -25.88 -27.58
C GLU A 74 -16.28 -26.41 -27.75
N ILE A 75 -16.59 -26.92 -28.95
CA ILE A 75 -17.90 -27.45 -29.32
C ILE A 75 -17.80 -28.97 -29.42
N LYS A 76 -18.68 -29.69 -28.70
CA LYS A 76 -18.81 -31.14 -28.85
C LYS A 76 -19.61 -31.45 -30.11
N THR A 77 -18.93 -32.00 -31.10
CA THR A 77 -19.51 -32.45 -32.38
C THR A 77 -20.04 -33.89 -32.33
N SER A 78 -19.88 -34.60 -31.20
CA SER A 78 -20.37 -35.96 -31.00
C SER A 78 -21.89 -36.07 -30.73
N SER A 79 -22.61 -34.95 -30.81
CA SER A 79 -24.06 -34.84 -30.57
C SER A 79 -24.74 -34.30 -31.83
N ILE A 80 -25.95 -34.76 -32.15
CA ILE A 80 -26.74 -34.31 -33.33
C ILE A 80 -26.93 -32.79 -33.35
N ILE A 81 -26.94 -32.15 -32.18
CA ILE A 81 -26.94 -30.70 -32.02
C ILE A 81 -25.59 -30.31 -31.40
N PRO A 82 -24.76 -29.49 -32.08
CA PRO A 82 -23.50 -29.02 -31.53
C PRO A 82 -23.76 -28.23 -30.24
N ARG A 83 -23.08 -28.60 -29.16
CA ARG A 83 -23.18 -27.92 -27.86
C ARG A 83 -21.80 -27.51 -27.36
N PRO A 84 -21.65 -26.29 -26.82
CA PRO A 84 -20.39 -25.87 -26.21
C PRO A 84 -20.14 -26.67 -24.94
N GLU A 85 -18.87 -26.96 -24.67
CA GLU A 85 -18.49 -27.69 -23.48
C GLU A 85 -18.70 -26.86 -22.20
N THR A 86 -19.31 -27.44 -21.17
CA THR A 86 -19.61 -26.73 -19.91
C THR A 86 -18.38 -26.07 -19.28
N ARG A 87 -17.21 -26.71 -19.43
CA ARG A 87 -15.93 -26.16 -18.97
C ARG A 87 -15.49 -24.95 -19.78
N SER A 88 -15.56 -25.01 -21.12
CA SER A 88 -15.17 -23.90 -21.99
C SER A 88 -16.08 -22.69 -21.77
N VAL A 89 -17.40 -22.90 -21.58
CA VAL A 89 -18.36 -21.83 -21.24
C VAL A 89 -18.04 -21.17 -19.89
N LYS A 90 -17.61 -21.95 -18.89
CA LYS A 90 -17.26 -21.42 -17.56
C LYS A 90 -15.94 -20.63 -17.57
N GLU A 91 -14.97 -21.04 -18.37
CA GLU A 91 -13.66 -20.39 -18.47
C GLU A 91 -13.63 -19.21 -19.45
N PHE A 92 -14.57 -19.17 -20.41
CA PHE A 92 -14.64 -18.14 -21.45
C PHE A 92 -14.61 -16.70 -20.90
N PRO A 93 -15.39 -16.31 -19.86
CA PRO A 93 -15.37 -14.94 -19.35
C PRO A 93 -13.97 -14.50 -18.88
N LYS A 94 -13.27 -15.38 -18.18
CA LYS A 94 -11.92 -15.10 -17.65
C LYS A 94 -10.88 -14.96 -18.77
N GLN A 95 -10.98 -15.81 -19.79
CA GLN A 95 -10.07 -15.76 -20.94
C GLN A 95 -10.38 -14.55 -21.84
N PHE A 96 -11.66 -14.22 -22.01
CA PHE A 96 -12.12 -13.04 -22.74
C PHE A 96 -11.67 -11.75 -22.06
N GLU A 97 -11.81 -11.65 -20.73
CA GLU A 97 -11.33 -10.51 -19.96
C GLU A 97 -9.84 -10.30 -20.14
N LYS A 98 -9.04 -11.38 -20.11
CA LYS A 98 -7.59 -11.30 -20.36
C LYS A 98 -7.27 -10.81 -21.78
N TRP A 99 -7.98 -11.33 -22.78
CA TRP A 99 -7.85 -10.89 -24.18
C TRP A 99 -8.27 -9.43 -24.38
N LEU A 100 -9.38 -9.02 -23.77
CA LEU A 100 -9.91 -7.67 -23.86
C LEU A 100 -8.94 -6.67 -23.22
N ASN A 101 -8.42 -6.98 -22.04
CA ASN A 101 -7.45 -6.14 -21.34
C ASN A 101 -6.15 -5.92 -22.13
N ASP A 102 -5.75 -6.89 -22.97
CA ASP A 102 -4.58 -6.78 -23.84
C ASP A 102 -4.83 -5.93 -25.10
N ARG A 103 -6.10 -5.64 -25.44
CA ARG A 103 -6.47 -4.95 -26.70
C ARG A 103 -7.27 -3.67 -26.52
N ILE A 104 -7.50 -3.24 -25.28
CA ILE A 104 -8.07 -1.92 -25.01
C ILE A 104 -7.11 -0.82 -25.51
N GLY A 105 -7.61 0.05 -26.36
CA GLY A 105 -6.89 1.23 -26.85
C GLY A 105 -6.57 2.20 -25.73
N PHE A 106 -5.47 2.94 -25.90
CA PHE A 106 -4.99 3.92 -24.92
C PHE A 106 -4.68 3.33 -23.54
N ARG A 107 -4.50 2.01 -23.42
CA ARG A 107 -4.20 1.34 -22.14
C ARG A 107 -3.05 2.00 -21.39
N LYS A 108 -1.95 2.34 -22.07
CA LYS A 108 -0.79 3.01 -21.47
C LYS A 108 -1.16 4.39 -20.91
N GLN A 109 -1.89 5.20 -21.68
CA GLN A 109 -2.35 6.51 -21.25
C GLN A 109 -3.37 6.41 -20.11
N LEU A 110 -4.26 5.41 -20.14
CA LEU A 110 -5.22 5.15 -19.06
C LEU A 110 -4.51 4.68 -17.78
N ILE A 111 -3.51 3.82 -17.89
CA ILE A 111 -2.65 3.40 -16.76
C ILE A 111 -1.90 4.61 -16.21
N GLN A 112 -1.31 5.46 -17.06
CA GLN A 112 -0.60 6.67 -16.64
C GLN A 112 -1.53 7.68 -15.97
N VAL A 113 -2.70 7.95 -16.54
CA VAL A 113 -3.72 8.83 -15.95
C VAL A 113 -4.21 8.25 -14.62
N TYR A 114 -4.45 6.94 -14.55
CA TYR A 114 -4.80 6.26 -13.32
C TYR A 114 -3.67 6.39 -12.27
N GLN A 115 -2.41 6.18 -12.66
CA GLN A 115 -1.25 6.33 -11.78
C GLN A 115 -1.11 7.75 -11.24
N VAL A 116 -1.32 8.77 -12.08
CA VAL A 116 -1.29 10.20 -11.67
C VAL A 116 -2.46 10.50 -10.74
N ALA A 117 -3.68 10.12 -11.10
CA ALA A 117 -4.85 10.28 -10.25
C ALA A 117 -4.66 9.58 -8.90
N ARG A 118 -4.02 8.40 -8.90
CA ARG A 118 -3.68 7.63 -7.72
C ARG A 118 -2.61 8.35 -6.88
N HIS A 119 -1.53 8.85 -7.49
CA HIS A 119 -0.49 9.65 -6.82
C HIS A 119 -1.07 10.85 -6.06
N TYR A 120 -2.04 11.54 -6.65
CA TYR A 120 -2.74 12.67 -6.02
C TYR A 120 -3.93 12.27 -5.12
N GLY A 121 -4.19 10.97 -4.92
CA GLY A 121 -5.26 10.47 -4.06
C GLY A 121 -6.68 10.70 -4.59
N TRP A 122 -6.86 10.90 -5.90
CA TRP A 122 -8.16 11.11 -6.54
C TRP A 122 -8.96 9.82 -6.75
N THR A 123 -8.33 8.65 -6.60
CA THR A 123 -8.99 7.34 -6.76
C THR A 123 -9.39 6.75 -5.41
N CYS A 124 -10.57 6.14 -5.30
CA CYS A 124 -10.98 5.39 -4.11
C CYS A 124 -10.37 3.98 -4.09
N ASN A 125 -10.01 3.48 -2.90
CA ASN A 125 -9.46 2.13 -2.67
C ASN A 125 -10.42 0.97 -3.03
N SER A 126 -11.63 1.28 -3.50
CA SER A 126 -12.60 0.27 -3.96
C SER A 126 -12.26 -0.33 -5.32
N LEU A 127 -11.50 0.38 -6.16
CA LEU A 127 -11.15 -0.06 -7.51
C LEU A 127 -9.90 -0.97 -7.54
N SER A 128 -9.17 -1.09 -6.43
CA SER A 128 -7.94 -1.88 -6.30
C SER A 128 -8.13 -3.23 -5.62
N LYS A 129 -9.36 -3.62 -5.27
CA LYS A 129 -9.63 -4.94 -4.71
C LYS A 129 -9.66 -5.96 -5.85
N SER A 130 -8.52 -6.58 -6.15
CA SER A 130 -8.55 -7.89 -6.79
C SER A 130 -9.37 -8.86 -5.90
N PRO A 131 -10.31 -9.64 -6.44
CA PRO A 131 -11.07 -10.63 -5.66
C PRO A 131 -10.20 -11.72 -5.02
N ALA A 132 -8.93 -11.82 -5.42
CA ALA A 132 -7.99 -12.83 -4.94
C ALA A 132 -7.08 -12.27 -3.83
N GLY A 133 -7.58 -12.24 -2.60
CA GLY A 133 -6.76 -11.87 -1.44
C GLY A 133 -7.26 -12.36 -0.07
N HIS A 134 -8.43 -13.00 0.00
CA HIS A 134 -8.94 -13.58 1.24
C HIS A 134 -8.63 -15.07 1.30
N LYS A 135 -7.36 -15.42 1.48
CA LYS A 135 -7.02 -16.69 2.12
C LYS A 135 -6.07 -16.39 3.26
N ALA A 136 -6.62 -16.47 4.45
CA ALA A 136 -5.89 -16.51 5.71
C ALA A 136 -4.68 -17.43 5.57
N ALA A 137 -3.47 -16.86 5.66
CA ALA A 137 -2.24 -17.61 5.75
C ALA A 137 -2.11 -18.12 7.19
N VAL A 138 -2.76 -19.26 7.47
CA VAL A 138 -2.36 -20.12 8.59
C VAL A 138 -0.96 -20.63 8.26
N GLY A 139 0.01 -20.32 9.12
CA GLY A 139 1.42 -20.56 8.86
C GLY A 139 1.80 -22.03 8.79
N VAL A 140 2.69 -22.36 7.85
CA VAL A 140 3.71 -23.42 7.99
C VAL A 140 4.95 -22.98 7.20
N ILE A 141 6.10 -23.20 7.83
CA ILE A 141 7.47 -22.97 7.36
C ILE A 141 7.67 -23.51 5.94
N GLY A 142 8.23 -22.65 5.07
CA GLY A 142 8.94 -23.03 3.85
C GLY A 142 8.11 -23.74 2.78
N HIS A 143 7.54 -22.99 1.84
CA HIS A 143 7.44 -23.36 0.42
C HIS A 143 6.88 -22.16 -0.35
N MET A 144 7.75 -21.39 -1.02
CA MET A 144 7.34 -20.42 -2.03
C MET A 144 6.74 -21.18 -3.21
N ASN A 145 5.42 -21.26 -3.29
CA ASN A 145 4.75 -21.76 -4.49
C ASN A 145 4.76 -20.66 -5.56
N GLN A 146 5.59 -20.87 -6.57
CA GLN A 146 5.51 -20.19 -7.86
C GLN A 146 4.18 -20.59 -8.53
N GLY A 147 3.17 -19.72 -8.48
CA GLY A 147 1.88 -20.01 -9.10
C GLY A 147 0.71 -19.07 -8.74
N GLY A 148 0.94 -18.00 -7.98
CA GLY A 148 -0.04 -16.94 -7.77
C GLY A 148 0.04 -15.90 -8.89
N THR A 149 -1.10 -15.45 -9.40
CA THR A 149 -1.21 -14.24 -10.23
C THR A 149 -0.38 -13.13 -9.59
N VAL A 150 0.63 -12.64 -10.32
CA VAL A 150 1.49 -11.54 -9.89
C VAL A 150 0.57 -10.33 -9.67
N ALA A 151 0.20 -10.08 -8.41
CA ALA A 151 -0.36 -8.79 -8.04
C ALA A 151 0.63 -7.75 -8.54
N SER A 152 0.18 -6.83 -9.39
CA SER A 152 1.02 -5.74 -9.85
C SER A 152 1.65 -5.07 -8.62
N GLY A 153 2.90 -4.60 -8.69
CA GLY A 153 3.54 -3.92 -7.55
C GLY A 153 2.65 -2.83 -6.94
N GLN A 154 1.78 -2.26 -7.77
CA GLN A 154 0.79 -1.25 -7.42
C GLN A 154 -0.25 -1.74 -6.40
N ASP A 155 -0.68 -3.00 -6.42
CA ASP A 155 -1.69 -3.50 -5.48
C ASP A 155 -1.12 -3.74 -4.07
N ARG A 156 0.20 -3.55 -3.90
CA ARG A 156 0.91 -3.72 -2.62
C ARG A 156 1.04 -2.44 -1.81
N VAL A 157 0.71 -1.28 -2.39
CA VAL A 157 0.91 0.04 -1.79
C VAL A 157 -0.42 0.73 -1.51
N LEU A 158 -0.71 0.99 -0.24
CA LEU A 158 -1.80 1.86 0.19
C LEU A 158 -1.33 3.31 0.20
N ILE A 159 -2.07 4.20 -0.47
CA ILE A 159 -1.76 5.64 -0.45
C ILE A 159 -2.46 6.28 0.74
N GLY A 160 -1.64 6.76 1.67
CA GLY A 160 -2.02 7.53 2.84
C GLY A 160 -2.27 9.01 2.54
N ARG A 161 -2.46 9.77 3.61
CA ARG A 161 -2.60 11.23 3.57
C ARG A 161 -1.23 11.88 3.53
N GLU A 162 -1.16 13.11 3.03
CA GLU A 162 0.06 13.95 3.08
C GLU A 162 1.30 13.29 2.44
N GLY A 163 1.09 12.54 1.36
CA GLY A 163 2.16 11.90 0.59
C GLY A 163 2.75 10.64 1.23
N TRP A 164 2.16 10.14 2.32
CA TRP A 164 2.59 8.88 2.93
C TRP A 164 2.12 7.68 2.12
N LEU A 165 3.01 6.70 1.97
CA LEU A 165 2.71 5.40 1.39
C LEU A 165 2.79 4.33 2.47
N PHE A 166 1.98 3.28 2.33
CA PHE A 166 1.88 2.20 3.31
C PHE A 166 1.88 0.85 2.60
N TYR A 167 2.44 -0.17 3.23
CA TYR A 167 2.44 -1.53 2.69
C TYR A 167 1.13 -2.23 3.06
N GLN A 168 0.42 -2.83 2.10
CA GLN A 168 -0.93 -3.36 2.36
C GLN A 168 -1.15 -4.85 2.10
N THR A 169 -0.10 -5.61 1.79
CA THR A 169 -0.20 -7.07 1.65
C THR A 169 0.11 -7.79 2.97
N ASP A 170 0.04 -9.12 2.97
CA ASP A 170 0.39 -9.99 4.11
C ASP A 170 -0.37 -9.67 5.41
N SER A 171 -1.67 -9.40 5.29
CA SER A 171 -2.58 -9.06 6.41
C SER A 171 -2.18 -7.84 7.24
N VAL A 172 -1.20 -7.03 6.83
CA VAL A 172 -0.70 -5.89 7.62
C VAL A 172 -1.80 -4.86 7.90
N ILE A 173 -2.75 -4.70 6.97
CA ILE A 173 -3.93 -3.85 7.20
C ILE A 173 -4.86 -4.45 8.25
N ASP A 174 -5.05 -5.77 8.28
CA ASP A 174 -5.91 -6.42 9.27
C ASP A 174 -5.25 -6.45 10.67
N ASP A 175 -3.92 -6.57 10.76
CA ASP A 175 -3.15 -6.35 11.99
C ASP A 175 -3.32 -4.89 12.48
N TYR A 176 -3.14 -3.89 11.61
CA TYR A 176 -3.35 -2.48 11.96
C TYR A 176 -4.78 -2.19 12.44
N ARG A 177 -5.77 -2.81 11.81
CA ARG A 177 -7.17 -2.68 12.20
C ARG A 177 -7.49 -3.40 13.51
N GLY A 178 -6.64 -4.33 13.94
CA GLY A 178 -6.87 -5.19 15.10
C GLY A 178 -7.89 -6.30 14.83
N THR A 179 -7.99 -6.75 13.58
CA THR A 179 -8.91 -7.84 13.16
C THR A 179 -8.20 -9.16 12.85
N ASP A 180 -6.87 -9.17 12.84
CA ASP A 180 -6.02 -10.37 12.70
C ASP A 180 -5.08 -10.54 13.92
N LEU A 181 -5.69 -10.65 15.10
CA LEU A 181 -4.97 -10.84 16.36
C LEU A 181 -4.57 -12.31 16.54
N PHE A 182 -3.54 -12.55 17.34
CA PHE A 182 -3.14 -13.92 17.68
C PHE A 182 -4.18 -14.59 18.57
N THR A 183 -4.39 -15.87 18.31
CA THR A 183 -4.99 -16.79 19.27
C THR A 183 -3.98 -17.15 20.37
N GLU A 184 -4.48 -17.61 21.51
CA GLU A 184 -3.66 -18.11 22.62
C GLU A 184 -2.69 -19.22 22.16
N ASN A 185 -3.14 -20.10 21.27
CA ASN A 185 -2.30 -21.17 20.72
C ASN A 185 -1.15 -20.62 19.86
N GLU A 186 -1.38 -19.59 19.06
CA GLU A 186 -0.33 -18.96 18.26
C GLU A 186 0.68 -18.22 19.16
N LEU A 187 0.21 -17.54 20.21
CA LEU A 187 1.08 -16.92 21.21
C LEU A 187 1.97 -17.97 21.91
N ALA A 188 1.37 -19.10 22.31
CA ALA A 188 2.11 -20.21 22.91
C ALA A 188 3.16 -20.80 21.95
N GLN A 189 2.85 -20.90 20.65
CA GLN A 189 3.80 -21.34 19.61
C GLN A 189 4.96 -20.35 19.43
N TRP A 190 4.69 -19.05 19.39
CA TRP A 190 5.73 -18.02 19.32
C TRP A 190 6.65 -18.08 20.53
N LYS A 191 6.08 -18.13 21.75
CA LYS A 191 6.85 -18.31 22.99
C LYS A 191 7.73 -19.55 22.91
N LYS A 192 7.18 -20.69 22.47
CA LYS A 192 7.92 -21.95 22.36
C LYS A 192 9.13 -21.78 21.44
N VAL A 193 8.94 -21.30 20.21
CA VAL A 193 10.04 -21.16 19.23
C VAL A 193 11.10 -20.16 19.71
N ILE A 194 10.68 -19.04 20.28
CA ILE A 194 11.60 -18.02 20.80
C ILE A 194 12.41 -18.56 22.00
N THR A 195 11.77 -19.30 22.91
CA THR A 195 12.41 -19.91 24.08
C THR A 195 13.36 -21.04 23.68
N GLU A 196 12.93 -21.94 22.79
CA GLU A 196 13.78 -23.04 22.30
C GLU A 196 15.05 -22.51 21.62
N ARG A 197 14.95 -21.41 20.87
CA ARG A 197 16.12 -20.75 20.27
C ARG A 197 17.05 -20.16 21.32
N ARG A 198 16.49 -19.48 22.34
CA ARG A 198 17.26 -18.97 23.48
C ARG A 198 18.03 -20.10 24.17
N ASP A 199 17.35 -21.20 24.49
CA ASP A 199 17.95 -22.34 25.21
C ASP A 199 19.05 -23.02 24.39
N TRP A 200 18.84 -23.15 23.08
CA TRP A 200 19.83 -23.71 22.17
C TRP A 200 21.10 -22.86 22.08
N LEU A 201 20.97 -21.54 22.10
CA LEU A 201 22.09 -20.59 22.14
C LEU A 201 22.76 -20.56 23.51
N ALA A 202 21.99 -20.62 24.60
CA ALA A 202 22.51 -20.61 25.97
C ALA A 202 23.42 -21.82 26.24
N LYS A 203 23.09 -23.01 25.70
CA LYS A 203 23.95 -24.22 25.75
C LYS A 203 25.32 -24.02 25.10
N ARG A 204 25.51 -22.98 24.31
CA ARG A 204 26.76 -22.60 23.63
C ARG A 204 27.42 -21.36 24.24
N GLY A 205 26.92 -20.88 25.38
CA GLY A 205 27.38 -19.64 25.99
C GLY A 205 26.99 -18.36 25.23
N ILE A 206 26.05 -18.44 24.29
CA ILE A 206 25.62 -17.30 23.47
C ILE A 206 24.40 -16.64 24.11
N ARG A 207 24.48 -15.31 24.32
CA ARG A 207 23.35 -14.49 24.78
C ARG A 207 22.35 -14.28 23.64
N TYR A 208 21.06 -14.25 23.97
CA TYR A 208 19.99 -14.07 23.00
C TYR A 208 19.06 -12.94 23.41
N LEU A 209 18.83 -12.01 22.49
CA LEU A 209 17.94 -10.88 22.61
C LEU A 209 16.99 -10.90 21.41
N PHE A 210 15.68 -10.94 21.65
CA PHE A 210 14.70 -10.90 20.57
C PHE A 210 14.06 -9.51 20.50
N VAL A 211 14.22 -8.82 19.38
CA VAL A 211 13.76 -7.44 19.19
C VAL A 211 12.82 -7.37 18.00
N VAL A 212 11.67 -6.73 18.18
CA VAL A 212 10.67 -6.58 17.13
C VAL A 212 10.40 -5.10 16.87
N ALA A 213 10.63 -4.68 15.62
CA ALA A 213 10.27 -3.36 15.14
C ALA A 213 8.76 -3.28 14.83
N PRO A 214 8.05 -2.22 15.23
CA PRO A 214 6.64 -2.04 14.95
C PRO A 214 6.40 -1.73 13.47
N ASN A 215 5.21 -2.09 12.97
CA ASN A 215 4.78 -1.65 11.65
C ASN A 215 4.64 -0.13 11.59
N LYS A 216 5.02 0.48 10.45
CA LYS A 216 4.85 1.93 10.18
C LYS A 216 3.41 2.41 10.39
N HIS A 217 2.44 1.55 10.07
CA HIS A 217 1.00 1.75 10.30
C HIS A 217 0.66 2.07 11.76
N SER A 218 1.29 1.36 12.70
CA SER A 218 1.05 1.52 14.13
C SER A 218 1.71 2.79 14.69
N ILE A 219 2.81 3.23 14.08
CA ILE A 219 3.51 4.47 14.48
C ILE A 219 2.85 5.73 13.90
N TYR A 220 2.33 5.63 12.67
CA TYR A 220 1.75 6.75 11.91
C TYR A 220 0.28 6.56 11.50
N PRO A 221 -0.64 6.22 12.43
CA PRO A 221 -2.08 6.09 12.12
C PRO A 221 -2.70 7.40 11.60
N GLU A 222 -2.16 8.56 11.99
CA GLU A 222 -2.60 9.88 11.53
C GLU A 222 -2.43 10.09 10.03
N TYR A 223 -1.57 9.32 9.36
CA TYR A 223 -1.40 9.40 7.91
C TYR A 223 -2.12 8.28 7.16
N MET A 224 -2.78 7.36 7.88
CA MET A 224 -3.60 6.34 7.23
C MET A 224 -4.83 6.95 6.53
N PRO A 225 -5.32 6.32 5.44
CA PRO A 225 -6.56 6.74 4.79
C PRO A 225 -7.75 6.59 5.73
N ARG A 226 -8.68 7.56 5.68
CA ARG A 226 -9.92 7.50 6.47
C ARG A 226 -10.80 6.28 6.14
N SER A 227 -10.58 5.63 5.00
CA SER A 227 -11.28 4.40 4.62
C SER A 227 -10.83 3.17 5.43
N VAL A 228 -9.67 3.23 6.10
CA VAL A 228 -9.14 2.14 6.91
C VAL A 228 -9.46 2.41 8.37
N ASN A 229 -10.52 1.78 8.86
CA ASN A 229 -10.99 1.95 10.24
C ASN A 229 -10.22 1.04 11.19
N ARG A 230 -9.66 1.60 12.27
CA ARG A 230 -9.18 0.80 13.41
C ARG A 230 -10.36 0.29 14.22
N VAL A 231 -10.40 -1.01 14.46
CA VAL A 231 -11.42 -1.70 15.27
C VAL A 231 -10.93 -1.87 16.71
N SER A 232 -9.64 -2.17 16.88
CA SER A 232 -8.98 -2.28 18.19
C SER A 232 -7.71 -1.43 18.25
N THR A 233 -7.33 -1.02 19.46
CA THR A 233 -6.02 -0.42 19.75
C THR A 233 -4.92 -1.48 19.87
N GLU A 234 -5.30 -2.74 20.10
CA GLU A 234 -4.42 -3.89 20.18
C GLU A 234 -3.88 -4.30 18.79
N SER A 235 -2.65 -4.79 18.77
CA SER A 235 -1.95 -5.30 17.59
C SER A 235 -1.30 -6.64 17.92
N ARG A 236 -0.87 -7.40 16.91
CA ARG A 236 -0.11 -8.64 17.10
C ARG A 236 1.17 -8.42 17.90
N LEU A 237 1.86 -7.30 17.67
CA LEU A 237 3.09 -6.95 18.41
C LEU A 237 2.80 -6.65 19.88
N SER A 238 1.75 -5.88 20.20
CA SER A 238 1.41 -5.62 21.60
C SER A 238 1.00 -6.90 22.32
N GLN A 239 0.20 -7.77 21.67
CA GLN A 239 -0.14 -9.09 22.22
C GLN A 239 1.08 -9.94 22.52
N LEU A 240 1.97 -10.09 21.54
CA LEU A 240 3.15 -10.92 21.72
C LEU A 240 4.07 -10.35 22.80
N ALA A 241 4.23 -9.03 22.88
CA ALA A 241 5.03 -8.38 23.91
C ALA A 241 4.48 -8.63 25.32
N ASP A 242 3.18 -8.41 25.51
CA ASP A 242 2.50 -8.62 26.80
C ASP A 242 2.51 -10.10 27.20
N TYR A 243 2.32 -10.99 26.23
CA TYR A 243 2.39 -12.44 26.45
C TYR A 243 3.80 -12.87 26.88
N MET A 244 4.83 -12.47 26.14
CA MET A 244 6.22 -12.81 26.46
C MET A 244 6.65 -12.26 27.81
N ALA A 245 6.21 -11.05 28.18
CA ALA A 245 6.51 -10.45 29.48
C ALA A 245 5.89 -11.21 30.66
N ARG A 246 4.71 -11.83 30.48
CA ARG A 246 4.02 -12.61 31.51
C ARG A 246 4.50 -14.06 31.59
N GLU A 247 4.77 -14.65 30.42
CA GLU A 247 4.86 -16.11 30.26
C GLU A 247 6.28 -16.63 29.96
N SER A 248 7.28 -15.76 29.79
CA SER A 248 8.64 -16.13 29.41
C SER A 248 9.69 -15.32 30.16
N ASP A 249 10.88 -15.91 30.34
CA ASP A 249 12.07 -15.25 30.86
C ASP A 249 13.04 -14.79 29.75
N VAL A 250 12.67 -14.99 28.47
CA VAL A 250 13.48 -14.52 27.33
C VAL A 250 13.49 -12.99 27.31
N ARG A 251 14.69 -12.40 27.14
CA ARG A 251 14.81 -10.96 26.89
C ARG A 251 14.17 -10.60 25.55
N PHE A 252 12.95 -10.06 25.63
CA PHE A 252 12.13 -9.62 24.51
C PHE A 252 12.00 -8.09 24.55
N ILE A 253 12.22 -7.42 23.41
CA ILE A 253 12.06 -5.98 23.27
C ILE A 253 11.07 -5.68 22.15
N SER A 254 9.94 -5.09 22.51
CA SER A 254 9.07 -4.39 21.56
C SER A 254 9.57 -2.96 21.39
N LEU A 255 9.78 -2.54 20.14
CA LEU A 255 10.11 -1.15 19.83
C LEU A 255 8.88 -0.26 19.68
N LEU A 256 7.66 -0.79 19.83
CA LEU A 256 6.41 -0.02 19.67
C LEU A 256 6.36 1.20 20.60
N GLU A 257 6.41 1.00 21.92
CA GLU A 257 6.33 2.09 22.89
C GLU A 257 7.51 3.07 22.80
N PRO A 258 8.78 2.62 22.72
CA PRO A 258 9.90 3.53 22.51
C PRO A 258 9.76 4.41 21.25
N MET A 259 9.25 3.85 20.15
CA MET A 259 9.05 4.62 18.92
C MET A 259 7.85 5.55 19.01
N LEU A 260 6.75 5.15 19.64
CA LEU A 260 5.61 6.05 19.89
C LEU A 260 6.01 7.25 20.76
N ALA A 261 6.85 7.03 21.77
CA ALA A 261 7.37 8.11 22.61
C ALA A 261 8.31 9.06 21.85
N ALA A 262 9.14 8.53 20.94
CA ALA A 262 10.11 9.32 20.19
C ALA A 262 9.53 10.06 18.97
N LYS A 263 8.38 9.61 18.42
CA LYS A 263 7.85 10.15 17.15
C LYS A 263 7.49 11.63 17.19
N SER A 264 7.24 12.18 18.37
CA SER A 264 6.92 13.60 18.58
C SER A 264 8.15 14.51 18.42
N GLN A 265 9.36 13.96 18.57
CA GLN A 265 10.60 14.72 18.49
C GLN A 265 11.18 14.72 17.08
N GLN A 266 11.11 13.57 16.40
CA GLN A 266 11.63 13.37 15.05
C GLN A 266 10.74 12.40 14.29
N ARG A 267 10.67 12.57 12.97
CA ARG A 267 10.08 11.54 12.11
C ARG A 267 10.96 10.29 12.16
N LEU A 268 10.37 9.11 12.30
CA LEU A 268 11.06 7.84 12.52
C LEU A 268 10.99 6.90 11.32
N TYR A 269 10.11 7.16 10.36
CA TYR A 269 9.98 6.40 9.12
C TYR A 269 10.04 7.31 7.91
N HIS A 270 10.47 6.75 6.78
CA HIS A 270 10.29 7.37 5.49
C HIS A 270 8.81 7.36 5.10
N LYS A 271 8.37 8.42 4.41
CA LYS A 271 7.00 8.53 3.90
C LYS A 271 6.77 7.48 2.81
N THR A 272 7.76 7.30 1.94
CA THR A 272 7.63 6.50 0.71
C THR A 272 8.45 5.20 0.70
N ASP A 273 8.91 4.75 1.87
CA ASP A 273 9.59 3.46 2.08
C ASP A 273 8.90 2.65 3.20
N THR A 274 9.08 1.34 3.23
CA THR A 274 8.60 0.48 4.33
C THR A 274 9.43 0.64 5.60
N HIS A 275 10.71 1.04 5.47
CA HIS A 275 11.69 1.09 6.55
C HIS A 275 11.62 2.39 7.36
N TRP A 276 12.12 2.28 8.60
CA TRP A 276 12.45 3.43 9.43
C TRP A 276 13.55 4.29 8.79
N ASN A 277 13.70 5.53 9.24
CA ASN A 277 14.85 6.38 8.90
C ASN A 277 15.95 6.28 9.97
N ALA A 278 17.01 7.09 9.86
CA ALA A 278 18.13 7.06 10.80
C ALA A 278 17.68 7.33 12.26
N CYS A 279 16.73 8.25 12.48
CA CYS A 279 16.17 8.51 13.81
C CYS A 279 15.39 7.29 14.37
N GLY A 280 14.58 6.63 13.54
CA GLY A 280 13.87 5.42 13.97
C GLY A 280 14.81 4.25 14.26
N ALA A 281 15.82 4.05 13.41
CA ALA A 281 16.87 3.08 13.63
C ALA A 281 17.68 3.39 14.91
N PHE A 282 17.95 4.67 15.19
CA PHE A 282 18.63 5.11 16.40
C PHE A 282 17.84 4.78 17.67
N VAL A 283 16.52 5.00 17.68
CA VAL A 283 15.65 4.59 18.80
C VAL A 283 15.76 3.07 19.02
N GLY A 284 15.72 2.28 17.95
CA GLY A 284 15.91 0.82 18.01
C GLY A 284 17.28 0.44 18.57
N ALA A 285 18.35 1.05 18.05
CA ALA A 285 19.73 0.82 18.50
C ALA A 285 19.90 1.14 19.99
N GLN A 286 19.34 2.23 20.49
CA GLN A 286 19.39 2.55 21.92
C GLN A 286 18.72 1.46 22.78
N GLN A 287 17.57 0.93 22.36
CA GLN A 287 16.91 -0.15 23.13
C GLN A 287 17.68 -1.47 23.07
N ILE A 288 18.39 -1.74 21.97
CA ILE A 288 19.27 -2.91 21.83
C ILE A 288 20.55 -2.75 22.68
N LEU A 289 21.18 -1.58 22.66
CA LEU A 289 22.47 -1.36 23.31
C LEU A 289 22.36 -1.34 24.84
N LYS A 290 21.20 -0.96 25.40
CA LYS A 290 20.94 -1.01 26.86
C LYS A 290 21.19 -2.39 27.49
N PRO A 291 20.50 -3.48 27.08
CA PRO A 291 20.77 -4.82 27.62
C PRO A 291 22.15 -5.35 27.22
N LEU A 292 22.68 -4.95 26.05
CA LEU A 292 24.04 -5.30 25.66
C LEU A 292 25.07 -4.73 26.62
N LYS A 293 24.89 -3.49 27.10
CA LYS A 293 25.75 -2.89 28.13
C LYS A 293 25.73 -3.65 29.45
N GLU A 294 24.62 -4.28 29.81
CA GLU A 294 24.56 -5.15 30.99
C GLU A 294 25.39 -6.43 30.80
N TRP A 295 25.46 -6.97 29.58
CA TRP A 295 26.23 -8.16 29.26
C TRP A 295 27.71 -7.86 28.97
N PHE A 296 27.98 -6.68 28.42
CA PHE A 296 29.28 -6.23 27.93
C PHE A 296 29.50 -4.78 28.42
N PRO A 297 30.09 -4.60 29.61
CA PRO A 297 30.19 -3.28 30.27
C PRO A 297 30.86 -2.17 29.44
N ASP A 298 31.73 -2.55 28.49
CA ASP A 298 32.44 -1.63 27.60
C ASP A 298 31.56 -1.05 26.48
N VAL A 299 30.33 -1.57 26.31
CA VAL A 299 29.39 -1.05 25.31
C VAL A 299 28.93 0.36 25.70
N TYR A 300 29.17 1.30 24.77
CA TYR A 300 28.63 2.65 24.86
C TYR A 300 27.20 2.71 24.29
N VAL A 301 26.29 3.36 25.02
CA VAL A 301 24.92 3.61 24.57
C VAL A 301 24.84 5.09 24.17
N PRO A 302 24.76 5.40 22.87
CA PRO A 302 24.78 6.78 22.43
C PRO A 302 23.44 7.50 22.68
N THR A 303 23.47 8.82 22.66
CA THR A 303 22.32 9.74 22.77
C THR A 303 22.19 10.56 21.49
N LEU A 304 21.02 11.17 21.23
CA LEU A 304 20.87 12.04 20.05
C LEU A 304 21.86 13.21 20.04
N ASN A 305 22.35 13.66 21.20
CA ASN A 305 23.38 14.71 21.30
C ASN A 305 24.74 14.27 20.75
N ASP A 306 24.96 12.96 20.57
CA ASP A 306 26.16 12.44 19.93
C ASP A 306 26.10 12.53 18.39
N TYR A 307 24.98 13.01 17.83
CA TYR A 307 24.75 13.16 16.40
C TYR A 307 24.22 14.54 16.03
N GLN A 308 24.48 14.95 14.81
CA GLN A 308 23.82 16.03 14.11
C GLN A 308 22.73 15.43 13.22
N VAL A 309 21.49 15.91 13.37
CA VAL A 309 20.39 15.54 12.48
C VAL A 309 20.53 16.32 11.18
N VAL A 310 20.68 15.61 10.07
CA VAL A 310 20.79 16.21 8.73
C VAL A 310 19.56 15.80 7.92
N VAL A 311 18.98 16.75 7.20
CA VAL A 311 17.81 16.51 6.35
C VAL A 311 18.18 16.81 4.91
N HIS A 312 17.94 15.84 4.02
CA HIS A 312 18.14 15.97 2.59
C HIS A 312 16.80 15.87 1.87
N ASP A 313 16.38 16.97 1.24
CA ASP A 313 15.20 16.97 0.36
C ASP A 313 15.63 16.50 -1.03
N CYS A 314 15.19 15.29 -1.41
CA CYS A 314 15.55 14.66 -2.67
C CYS A 314 14.35 13.91 -3.26
N ASP A 315 14.40 13.66 -4.55
CA ASP A 315 13.41 12.82 -5.22
C ASP A 315 13.84 11.35 -5.20
N THR A 316 12.91 10.44 -5.49
CA THR A 316 13.16 8.99 -5.50
C THR A 316 14.31 8.54 -6.40
N GLU A 317 14.65 9.32 -7.43
CA GLU A 317 15.76 9.00 -8.34
C GLU A 317 17.12 9.42 -7.74
N SER A 318 17.14 10.51 -6.97
CA SER A 318 18.34 11.06 -6.34
C SER A 318 18.60 10.57 -4.91
N VAL A 319 17.61 9.95 -4.23
CA VAL A 319 17.76 9.40 -2.87
C VAL A 319 18.99 8.49 -2.75
N ARG A 320 19.27 7.65 -3.76
CA ARG A 320 20.43 6.73 -3.72
C ARG A 320 21.78 7.44 -3.75
N ASN A 321 21.86 8.67 -4.23
CA ASN A 321 23.09 9.47 -4.21
C ASN A 321 23.37 10.04 -2.81
N VAL A 322 22.31 10.25 -2.03
CA VAL A 322 22.38 10.80 -0.67
C VAL A 322 22.51 9.68 0.36
N ALA A 323 21.72 8.62 0.21
CA ALA A 323 21.66 7.49 1.13
C ALA A 323 21.52 6.18 0.33
N PRO A 324 22.65 5.58 -0.10
CA PRO A 324 22.66 4.41 -0.98
C PRO A 324 21.91 3.18 -0.44
N TRP A 325 21.76 3.07 0.87
CA TRP A 325 21.05 1.98 1.55
C TRP A 325 19.51 2.12 1.49
N ILE A 326 19.00 3.29 1.13
CA ILE A 326 17.55 3.53 1.05
C ILE A 326 17.05 3.10 -0.33
N LYS A 327 16.06 2.21 -0.35
CA LYS A 327 15.54 1.60 -1.58
C LYS A 327 14.32 2.32 -2.16
N MET A 328 13.60 3.11 -1.35
CA MET A 328 12.32 3.72 -1.68
C MET A 328 11.28 2.68 -2.09
N ASP A 329 11.20 1.60 -1.31
CA ASP A 329 10.48 0.38 -1.69
C ASP A 329 9.02 0.66 -2.10
N LEU A 330 8.29 1.52 -1.36
CA LEU A 330 6.88 1.78 -1.66
C LEU A 330 6.70 2.71 -2.87
N ALA A 331 7.56 3.71 -3.05
CA ALA A 331 7.51 4.55 -4.26
C ALA A 331 7.82 3.73 -5.51
N VAL A 332 8.84 2.87 -5.45
CA VAL A 332 9.22 1.98 -6.55
C VAL A 332 8.09 0.98 -6.83
N MET A 333 7.50 0.36 -5.79
CA MET A 333 6.37 -0.57 -5.94
C MET A 333 5.12 0.11 -6.50
N GLN A 334 4.82 1.36 -6.10
CA GLN A 334 3.68 2.11 -6.64
C GLN A 334 3.82 2.33 -8.15
N GLY A 335 5.05 2.48 -8.65
CA GLY A 335 5.32 2.70 -10.07
C GLY A 335 4.73 4.02 -10.57
N SER A 336 4.76 5.06 -9.74
CA SER A 336 4.34 6.41 -10.13
C SER A 336 5.28 6.95 -11.23
N PRO A 337 4.75 7.51 -12.33
CA PRO A 337 5.59 8.17 -13.35
C PRO A 337 6.16 9.50 -12.86
N ILE A 338 5.67 10.01 -11.73
CA ILE A 338 6.16 11.22 -11.07
C ILE A 338 7.02 10.77 -9.88
N PRO A 339 8.31 11.15 -9.83
CA PRO A 339 9.18 10.89 -8.68
C PRO A 339 8.57 11.45 -7.39
N HIS A 340 8.61 10.67 -6.32
CA HIS A 340 8.18 11.18 -5.02
C HIS A 340 9.30 12.03 -4.42
N ARG A 341 8.93 13.14 -3.79
CA ARG A 341 9.86 13.92 -2.95
C ARG A 341 9.87 13.35 -1.55
N GLU A 342 11.06 13.17 -0.99
CA GLU A 342 11.30 12.61 0.33
C GLU A 342 12.33 13.47 1.09
N GLU A 343 12.06 13.70 2.36
CA GLU A 343 13.01 14.35 3.27
C GLU A 343 13.80 13.25 3.97
N VAL A 344 14.93 12.84 3.39
CA VAL A 344 15.78 11.82 3.99
C VAL A 344 16.44 12.39 5.25
N ILE A 345 16.10 11.82 6.40
CA ILE A 345 16.67 12.20 7.69
C ILE A 345 17.81 11.24 8.01
N ASP A 346 19.00 11.80 8.16
CA ASP A 346 20.24 11.10 8.50
C ASP A 346 20.82 11.60 9.83
N LEU A 347 21.68 10.79 10.45
CA LEU A 347 22.37 11.09 11.70
C LEU A 347 23.87 11.04 11.50
N VAL A 348 24.49 12.22 11.44
CA VAL A 348 25.95 12.35 11.30
C VAL A 348 26.58 12.38 12.69
N PRO A 349 27.49 11.46 13.05
CA PRO A 349 28.11 11.47 14.37
C PRO A 349 28.94 12.73 14.61
N ASN A 350 28.78 13.35 15.79
CA ASN A 350 29.57 14.49 16.23
C ASN A 350 31.01 14.09 16.61
N ARG A 351 31.26 12.79 16.86
CA ARG A 351 32.56 12.24 17.25
C ARG A 351 33.07 11.24 16.19
N PRO A 352 34.35 11.32 15.78
CA PRO A 352 34.93 10.38 14.82
C PRO A 352 34.84 8.91 15.25
N GLU A 353 34.95 8.63 16.55
CA GLU A 353 34.88 7.28 17.14
C GLU A 353 33.55 6.56 16.87
N LEU A 354 32.48 7.33 16.61
CA LEU A 354 31.14 6.82 16.30
C LEU A 354 30.89 6.71 14.78
N GLN A 355 31.83 7.16 13.95
CA GLN A 355 31.80 6.91 12.52
C GLN A 355 32.18 5.46 12.25
N VAL A 356 31.18 4.64 11.96
CA VAL A 356 31.42 3.27 11.51
C VAL A 356 31.64 3.32 10.00
N SER A 357 32.87 3.13 9.55
CA SER A 357 33.14 2.81 8.14
C SER A 357 32.68 1.37 7.88
N VAL A 358 31.40 1.19 7.55
CA VAL A 358 30.91 -0.12 7.12
C VAL A 358 31.42 -0.36 5.69
N GLN A 359 32.60 -0.98 5.58
CA GLN A 359 32.97 -1.64 4.33
C GLN A 359 32.14 -2.92 4.23
N PHE A 360 31.04 -2.87 3.49
CA PHE A 360 30.33 -4.08 3.07
C PHE A 360 31.25 -4.87 2.13
N GLN A 361 32.03 -5.80 2.68
CA GLN A 361 32.72 -6.80 1.89
C GLN A 361 31.70 -7.85 1.42
N GLY A 362 31.19 -7.66 0.20
CA GLY A 362 30.51 -8.68 -0.59
C GLY A 362 29.05 -8.94 -0.23
N GLU A 363 28.18 -8.97 -1.24
CA GLU A 363 26.89 -9.64 -1.14
C GLU A 363 27.12 -11.13 -0.76
N PRO A 364 26.32 -11.72 0.14
CA PRO A 364 26.36 -13.16 0.32
C PRO A 364 25.91 -13.83 -0.99
N GLN A 365 26.79 -14.67 -1.54
CA GLN A 365 26.55 -15.49 -2.73
C GLN A 365 25.38 -16.45 -2.56
#